data_AF-A0A7J7H7R9-F1
#
_entry.id   AF-A0A7J7H7R9-F1
#
_cell.length_a   1.000
_cell.length_b   1.000
_cell.length_c   1.000
_cell.angle_alpha   90.00
_cell.angle_beta   90.00
_cell.angle_gamma   90.00
#
_symmetry.space_group_name_H-M   'P 1'
#
loop_
_entity.id
_entity.type
_entity.pdbx_description
1 polymer ?
#
loop_
_entity_poly.entity_id
_entity_poly.type
_entity_poly.pdbx_seq_one_letter_code
_entity_poly.pdbx_strand_id
1 'polypeptide(L)'
;MASSLSTKQFLGSPSSDFGSLQRSDLRNLSSPTLHFSNLRSHPKKLEIQAVGSTFGTYFRVSTYGESHGGGVGCIIDGCPPRVPLSEADMQVDLDRRRPGQSRITTPRKETDTCEIYSGVAEGMTTGSPIMVKVPNTDQRGHDYSEMSISYRPSHADAAYDFKYGVRSVQGGGRSSARETIGRVAAGAVAKKILKLFSGTEILAYVSQVHKVILPEDLVDHESLSLDEVTPPTQPPFP
;
A
#
# COMPACT_ATOMS: atom_id res chain seq x y z
N MET A 1 -27.16 -31.74 -25.89
CA MET A 1 -28.45 -31.32 -25.32
C MET A 1 -28.25 -29.94 -24.69
N ALA A 2 -28.39 -28.90 -25.50
CA ALA A 2 -28.26 -27.51 -25.06
C ALA A 2 -29.53 -27.09 -24.30
N SER A 3 -29.38 -26.38 -23.18
CA SER A 3 -30.49 -25.63 -22.58
C SER A 3 -30.06 -24.18 -22.43
N SER A 4 -30.72 -23.34 -23.20
CA SER A 4 -30.62 -21.88 -23.20
C SER A 4 -31.44 -21.33 -22.03
N LEU A 5 -30.82 -20.53 -21.18
CA LEU A 5 -31.55 -19.73 -20.19
C LEU A 5 -31.68 -18.30 -20.74
N SER A 6 -32.92 -18.02 -21.11
CA SER A 6 -33.44 -16.78 -21.67
C SER A 6 -33.39 -15.64 -20.65
N THR A 7 -32.79 -14.53 -21.08
CA THR A 7 -32.79 -13.22 -20.43
C THR A 7 -34.21 -12.66 -20.40
N LYS A 8 -34.78 -12.43 -19.20
CA LYS A 8 -36.03 -11.68 -19.06
C LYS A 8 -35.77 -10.18 -19.28
N GLN A 9 -36.33 -9.64 -20.36
CA GLN A 9 -36.51 -8.20 -20.55
C GLN A 9 -37.48 -7.67 -19.50
N PHE A 10 -37.06 -6.64 -18.77
CA PHE A 10 -37.95 -5.86 -17.91
C PHE A 10 -38.72 -4.85 -18.76
N LEU A 11 -40.02 -4.77 -18.49
CA LEU A 11 -41.05 -4.14 -19.33
C LEU A 11 -40.79 -2.69 -19.71
N GLY A 12 -41.19 -2.38 -20.94
CA GLY A 12 -41.20 -1.06 -21.55
C GLY A 12 -42.25 -0.10 -20.98
N SER A 13 -42.01 1.16 -21.31
CA SER A 13 -42.89 2.31 -21.20
C SER A 13 -44.27 2.07 -21.84
N PRO A 14 -45.38 2.50 -21.20
CA PRO A 14 -46.63 2.71 -21.92
C PRO A 14 -46.62 4.10 -22.57
N SER A 15 -46.56 4.12 -23.89
CA SER A 15 -47.01 5.24 -24.73
C SER A 15 -48.49 5.03 -25.06
N SER A 16 -49.35 5.96 -24.66
CA SER A 16 -50.40 6.62 -25.46
C SER A 16 -51.57 7.11 -24.61
N ASP A 17 -51.95 8.36 -24.90
CA ASP A 17 -53.29 8.92 -24.81
C ASP A 17 -53.91 9.15 -23.43
N PHE A 18 -53.43 10.21 -22.77
CA PHE A 18 -54.29 11.03 -21.91
C PHE A 18 -54.58 12.36 -22.59
N GLY A 19 -55.86 12.62 -22.80
CA GLY A 19 -56.39 13.83 -23.40
C GLY A 19 -55.84 15.11 -22.76
N SER A 20 -55.79 16.15 -23.57
CA SER A 20 -55.35 17.50 -23.21
C SER A 20 -56.18 18.07 -22.05
N LEU A 21 -55.70 17.90 -20.82
CA LEU A 21 -56.17 18.68 -19.69
C LEU A 21 -55.44 20.02 -19.70
N GLN A 22 -56.20 21.07 -20.03
CA GLN A 22 -55.72 22.44 -20.00
C GLN A 22 -55.34 22.85 -18.57
N ARG A 23 -54.35 23.75 -18.49
CA ARG A 23 -53.74 24.28 -17.26
C ARG A 23 -54.72 25.04 -16.32
N SER A 24 -56.00 25.07 -16.64
CA SER A 24 -57.08 25.74 -15.88
C SER A 24 -57.74 24.85 -14.83
N ASP A 25 -57.62 23.53 -14.91
CA ASP A 25 -58.47 22.61 -14.13
C ASP A 25 -57.88 22.12 -12.80
N LEU A 26 -56.69 22.61 -12.41
CA LEU A 26 -56.03 22.25 -11.14
C LEU A 26 -56.11 23.33 -10.05
N ARG A 27 -56.96 24.36 -10.22
CA ARG A 27 -57.06 25.45 -9.23
C ARG A 27 -58.04 25.21 -8.08
N ASN A 28 -58.75 24.07 -8.03
CA ASN A 28 -59.76 23.80 -7.01
C ASN A 28 -59.55 22.51 -6.20
N LEU A 29 -58.30 22.08 -6.01
CA LEU A 29 -57.97 21.06 -5.00
C LEU A 29 -57.10 21.69 -3.90
N SER A 30 -57.72 22.48 -3.03
CA SER A 30 -57.09 22.94 -1.79
C SER A 30 -57.19 21.85 -0.72
N SER A 31 -56.22 20.94 -0.68
CA SER A 31 -55.90 20.19 0.54
C SER A 31 -54.75 20.91 1.24
N PRO A 32 -54.91 21.41 2.48
CA PRO A 32 -53.91 22.27 3.13
C PRO A 32 -52.73 21.50 3.76
N THR A 33 -52.55 20.21 3.48
CA THR A 33 -51.68 19.38 4.32
C THR A 33 -50.75 18.43 3.57
N LEU A 34 -50.06 18.89 2.53
CA LEU A 34 -48.87 18.18 2.02
C LEU A 34 -47.91 19.17 1.34
N HIS A 35 -47.08 19.84 2.14
CA HIS A 35 -45.89 20.52 1.63
C HIS A 35 -44.78 19.48 1.41
N PHE A 36 -44.63 18.99 0.18
CA PHE A 36 -43.37 18.37 -0.23
C PHE A 36 -42.34 19.49 -0.34
N SER A 37 -41.55 19.68 0.71
CA SER A 37 -40.33 20.49 0.62
C SER A 37 -39.43 19.79 -0.40
N ASN A 38 -39.31 20.37 -1.60
CA ASN A 38 -38.22 20.07 -2.52
C ASN A 38 -36.93 20.51 -1.82
N LEU A 39 -36.39 19.66 -0.96
CA LEU A 39 -35.03 19.79 -0.48
C LEU A 39 -34.17 19.67 -1.74
N ARG A 40 -33.74 20.82 -2.27
CA ARG A 40 -32.66 20.86 -3.25
C ARG A 40 -31.46 20.24 -2.55
N SER A 41 -31.28 18.93 -2.73
CA SER A 41 -30.04 18.23 -2.42
C SER A 41 -28.96 18.98 -3.18
N HIS A 42 -28.23 19.84 -2.48
CA HIS A 42 -27.01 20.39 -3.03
C HIS A 42 -26.13 19.17 -3.27
N PRO A 43 -25.64 18.93 -4.50
CA PRO A 43 -24.72 17.83 -4.72
C PRO A 43 -23.57 18.04 -3.73
N LYS A 44 -23.42 17.12 -2.77
CA LYS A 44 -22.32 17.17 -1.82
C LYS A 44 -21.06 17.22 -2.65
N LYS A 45 -20.33 18.33 -2.58
CA LYS A 45 -19.02 18.45 -3.23
C LYS A 45 -18.15 17.36 -2.61
N LEU A 46 -17.88 16.31 -3.36
CA LEU A 46 -17.01 15.22 -2.91
C LEU A 46 -15.62 15.81 -2.77
N GLU A 47 -15.17 15.98 -1.53
CA GLU A 47 -13.80 16.39 -1.22
C GLU A 47 -12.95 15.13 -1.08
N ILE A 48 -12.07 14.90 -2.04
CA ILE A 48 -11.16 13.75 -2.01
C ILE A 48 -9.93 14.17 -1.21
N GLN A 49 -9.76 13.58 -0.02
CA GLN A 49 -8.54 13.75 0.77
C GLN A 49 -7.54 12.62 0.45
N ALA A 50 -6.37 13.02 -0.06
CA ALA A 50 -5.23 12.13 -0.20
C ALA A 50 -4.75 11.68 1.18
N VAL A 51 -4.36 10.40 1.30
CA VAL A 51 -3.76 9.88 2.54
C VAL A 51 -2.28 10.22 2.54
N GLY A 52 -1.78 10.77 3.65
CA GLY A 52 -0.35 11.04 3.83
C GLY A 52 0.48 9.74 3.86
N SER A 53 1.74 9.82 3.43
CA SER A 53 2.70 8.71 3.47
C SER A 53 3.78 8.92 4.53
N THR A 54 3.45 9.66 5.58
CA THR A 54 4.39 10.14 6.59
C THR A 54 4.09 9.54 7.95
N PHE A 55 5.12 8.98 8.59
CA PHE A 55 5.06 8.35 9.91
C PHE A 55 6.02 9.05 10.87
N GLY A 56 5.69 9.06 12.17
CA GLY A 56 6.54 9.62 13.23
C GLY A 56 6.37 11.13 13.45
N THR A 57 6.95 11.61 14.56
CA THR A 57 6.82 13.00 15.03
C THR A 57 8.13 13.76 14.90
N TYR A 58 9.19 13.27 15.56
CA TYR A 58 10.54 13.85 15.50
C TYR A 58 11.38 13.15 14.43
N PHE A 59 11.54 11.82 14.57
CA PHE A 59 12.07 10.98 13.51
C PHE A 59 10.92 10.66 12.56
N ARG A 60 10.87 11.40 11.45
CA ARG A 60 9.73 11.40 10.54
C ARG A 60 10.11 10.77 9.21
N VAL A 61 9.35 9.78 8.79
CA VAL A 61 9.62 9.01 7.57
C VAL A 61 8.50 9.25 6.58
N SER A 62 8.83 9.80 5.42
CA SER A 62 7.89 9.91 4.29
C SER A 62 8.29 8.93 3.20
N THR A 63 7.47 7.91 2.92
CA THR A 63 7.76 6.95 1.85
C THR A 63 7.14 7.41 0.52
N TYR A 64 7.78 7.07 -0.59
CA TYR A 64 7.32 7.46 -1.93
C TYR A 64 7.49 6.32 -2.96
N GLY A 65 6.85 6.51 -4.11
CA GLY A 65 6.98 5.66 -5.28
C GLY A 65 5.97 4.51 -5.36
N GLU A 66 5.79 4.05 -6.59
CA GLU A 66 4.92 2.97 -7.00
C GLU A 66 5.75 1.77 -7.47
N SER A 67 5.18 0.56 -7.37
CA SER A 67 5.92 -0.66 -7.73
C SER A 67 6.36 -0.76 -9.19
N HIS A 68 5.74 0.02 -10.08
CA HIS A 68 6.05 0.04 -11.52
C HIS A 68 6.40 1.45 -12.02
N GLY A 69 6.68 2.37 -11.10
CA GLY A 69 7.35 3.63 -11.43
C GLY A 69 8.86 3.44 -11.52
N GLY A 70 9.60 4.53 -11.66
CA GLY A 70 11.08 4.50 -11.75
C GLY A 70 11.81 3.99 -10.51
N GLY A 71 11.13 3.93 -9.36
CA GLY A 71 11.69 3.42 -8.11
C GLY A 71 10.78 3.71 -6.92
N VAL A 72 11.17 3.21 -5.76
CA VAL A 72 10.55 3.51 -4.46
C VAL A 72 11.61 4.04 -3.50
N GLY A 73 11.20 4.59 -2.37
CA GLY A 73 12.15 5.08 -1.39
C GLY A 73 11.51 5.77 -0.20
N CYS A 74 12.33 6.50 0.53
CA CYS A 74 11.87 7.31 1.65
C CYS A 74 12.71 8.58 1.82
N ILE A 75 12.12 9.53 2.53
CA ILE A 75 12.79 10.69 3.10
C ILE A 75 12.68 10.57 4.60
N ILE A 76 13.83 10.59 5.28
CA ILE A 76 13.95 10.52 6.73
C ILE A 76 14.34 11.90 7.23
N ASP A 77 13.49 12.49 8.04
CA ASP A 77 13.67 13.79 8.67
C ASP A 77 13.83 13.62 10.19
N GLY A 78 14.60 14.52 10.82
CA GLY A 78 14.92 14.45 12.24
C GLY A 78 15.90 13.34 12.65
N CYS A 79 16.70 12.83 11.70
CA CYS A 79 17.86 12.00 12.03
C CYS A 79 18.93 12.86 12.73
N PRO A 80 19.48 12.47 13.89
CA PRO A 80 20.56 13.22 14.54
C PRO A 80 21.80 13.33 13.63
N PRO A 81 22.55 14.44 13.69
CA PRO A 81 23.82 14.56 12.96
C PRO A 81 24.92 13.70 13.60
N ARG A 82 26.01 13.47 12.85
CA ARG A 82 27.22 12.75 13.27
C ARG A 82 27.00 11.28 13.61
N VAL A 83 25.96 10.67 13.03
CA VAL A 83 25.77 9.22 13.06
C VAL A 83 26.48 8.63 11.84
N PRO A 84 27.40 7.66 12.01
CA PRO A 84 27.98 6.98 10.86
C PRO A 84 26.89 6.29 10.05
N LEU A 85 26.79 6.54 8.74
CA LEU A 85 25.77 5.97 7.89
C LEU A 85 26.29 5.74 6.47
N SER A 86 25.98 4.56 5.94
CA SER A 86 26.27 4.14 4.57
C SER A 86 25.11 3.29 4.03
N GLU A 87 25.06 3.10 2.71
CA GLU A 87 24.09 2.20 2.07
C GLU A 87 24.18 0.78 2.62
N ALA A 88 25.39 0.32 2.97
CA ALA A 88 25.63 -1.02 3.51
C ALA A 88 24.86 -1.26 4.82
N ASP A 89 24.66 -0.23 5.64
CA ASP A 89 23.90 -0.33 6.89
C ASP A 89 22.43 -0.67 6.66
N MET A 90 21.85 -0.17 5.56
CA MET A 90 20.46 -0.45 5.18
C MET A 90 20.35 -1.72 4.33
N GLN A 91 21.38 -2.02 3.55
CA GLN A 91 21.37 -3.15 2.62
C GLN A 91 21.17 -4.48 3.33
N VAL A 92 21.70 -4.67 4.55
CA VAL A 92 21.49 -5.90 5.34
C VAL A 92 20.00 -6.18 5.56
N ASP A 93 19.23 -5.17 5.98
CA ASP A 93 17.80 -5.34 6.25
C ASP A 93 16.97 -5.38 4.94
N LEU A 94 17.40 -4.64 3.90
CA LEU A 94 16.77 -4.70 2.58
C LEU A 94 16.97 -6.06 1.91
N ASP A 95 18.15 -6.66 2.06
CA ASP A 95 18.44 -7.99 1.55
C ASP A 95 17.54 -9.02 2.22
N ARG A 96 17.35 -8.94 3.55
CA ARG A 96 16.41 -9.80 4.30
C ARG A 96 14.96 -9.65 3.82
N ARG A 97 14.56 -8.44 3.41
CA ARG A 97 13.22 -8.13 2.88
C ARG A 97 13.03 -8.62 1.45
N ARG A 98 14.10 -8.68 0.66
CA ARG A 98 14.07 -8.84 -0.79
C ARG A 98 13.24 -10.05 -1.23
N PRO A 99 12.37 -9.90 -2.27
CA PRO A 99 11.65 -11.03 -2.84
C PRO A 99 12.60 -12.02 -3.53
N GLY A 100 12.11 -13.21 -3.84
CA GLY A 100 12.86 -14.19 -4.63
C GLY A 100 13.93 -14.96 -3.84
N GLN A 101 13.96 -14.84 -2.51
CA GLN A 101 14.84 -15.63 -1.65
C GLN A 101 14.44 -17.12 -1.58
N SER A 102 13.18 -17.44 -1.86
CA SER A 102 12.70 -18.83 -1.86
C SER A 102 11.69 -19.09 -2.99
N ARG A 103 11.49 -20.36 -3.34
CA ARG A 103 10.47 -20.80 -4.32
C ARG A 103 9.04 -20.39 -3.97
N ILE A 104 8.78 -20.02 -2.71
CA ILE A 104 7.44 -19.66 -2.21
C ILE A 104 7.19 -18.14 -2.36
N THR A 105 8.24 -17.35 -2.57
CA THR A 105 8.15 -15.90 -2.76
C THR A 105 7.95 -15.53 -4.23
N THR A 106 7.63 -14.26 -4.49
CA THR A 106 7.41 -13.77 -5.87
C THR A 106 8.64 -14.01 -6.75
N PRO A 107 8.48 -14.33 -8.05
CA PRO A 107 9.59 -14.63 -8.96
C PRO A 107 10.42 -13.40 -9.39
N ARG A 108 10.08 -12.20 -8.91
CA ARG A 108 10.79 -10.96 -9.27
C ARG A 108 12.22 -10.99 -8.75
N LYS A 109 13.18 -10.62 -9.60
CA LYS A 109 14.61 -10.54 -9.27
C LYS A 109 15.05 -9.10 -9.04
N GLU A 110 14.35 -8.42 -8.14
CA GLU A 110 14.70 -7.07 -7.72
C GLU A 110 15.86 -7.17 -6.74
N THR A 111 16.94 -6.39 -6.94
CA THR A 111 18.11 -6.43 -6.04
C THR A 111 17.90 -5.67 -4.74
N ASP A 112 16.90 -4.79 -4.69
CA ASP A 112 16.62 -3.86 -3.59
C ASP A 112 17.85 -3.03 -3.17
N THR A 113 18.72 -2.72 -4.15
CA THR A 113 19.92 -1.90 -3.91
C THR A 113 19.52 -0.47 -3.60
N CYS A 114 19.92 0.03 -2.43
CA CYS A 114 19.66 1.41 -2.03
C CYS A 114 20.80 2.36 -2.37
N GLU A 115 20.43 3.63 -2.57
CA GLU A 115 21.33 4.75 -2.81
C GLU A 115 20.91 5.92 -1.91
N ILE A 116 21.86 6.49 -1.17
CA ILE A 116 21.62 7.70 -0.37
C ILE A 116 21.86 8.93 -1.25
N TYR A 117 20.81 9.73 -1.46
CA TYR A 117 20.87 10.95 -2.27
C TYR A 117 21.21 12.21 -1.47
N SER A 118 20.92 12.23 -0.17
CA SER A 118 21.10 13.43 0.66
C SER A 118 21.25 13.08 2.14
N GLY A 119 21.60 14.08 2.97
CA GLY A 119 21.60 13.96 4.43
C GLY A 119 22.81 13.24 5.02
N VAL A 120 23.76 12.85 4.18
CA VAL A 120 25.04 12.22 4.56
C VAL A 120 26.19 12.94 3.86
N ALA A 121 27.25 13.23 4.60
CA ALA A 121 28.50 13.77 4.10
C ALA A 121 29.67 13.03 4.77
N GLU A 122 30.65 12.58 3.97
CA GLU A 122 31.83 11.85 4.48
C GLU A 122 31.48 10.65 5.38
N GLY A 123 30.39 9.93 5.04
CA GLY A 123 29.92 8.77 5.80
C GLY A 123 29.23 9.10 7.12
N MET A 124 28.91 10.37 7.38
CA MET A 124 28.23 10.83 8.58
C MET A 124 26.93 11.55 8.24
N THR A 125 25.89 11.34 9.04
CA THR A 125 24.64 12.11 8.91
C THR A 125 24.89 13.59 9.21
N THR A 126 24.26 14.47 8.44
CA THR A 126 24.42 15.93 8.59
C THR A 126 23.36 16.54 9.51
N GLY A 127 22.32 15.79 9.85
CA GLY A 127 21.11 16.30 10.50
C GLY A 127 20.08 16.89 9.55
N SER A 128 20.38 16.99 8.24
CA SER A 128 19.41 17.34 7.22
C SER A 128 18.66 16.10 6.72
N PRO A 129 17.53 16.26 5.99
CA PRO A 129 16.75 15.13 5.51
C PRO A 129 17.58 14.16 4.65
N ILE A 130 17.47 12.87 4.97
CA ILE A 130 18.13 11.77 4.27
C ILE A 130 17.15 11.20 3.26
N MET A 131 17.47 11.32 1.97
CA MET A 131 16.71 10.72 0.89
C MET A 131 17.35 9.39 0.51
N VAL A 132 16.56 8.31 0.55
CA VAL A 132 16.98 6.97 0.14
C VAL A 132 16.16 6.55 -1.07
N LYS A 133 16.83 6.18 -2.16
CA LYS A 133 16.20 5.72 -3.40
C LYS A 133 16.56 4.26 -3.65
N VAL A 134 15.57 3.49 -4.12
CA VAL A 134 15.73 2.12 -4.62
C VAL A 134 15.08 2.04 -6.00
N PRO A 135 15.85 1.84 -7.09
CA PRO A 135 15.28 1.70 -8.42
C PRO A 135 14.47 0.39 -8.56
N ASN A 136 13.45 0.41 -9.41
CA ASN A 136 12.73 -0.81 -9.83
C ASN A 136 13.39 -1.36 -11.11
N THR A 137 13.93 -2.58 -11.07
CA THR A 137 14.70 -3.16 -12.19
C THR A 137 13.91 -4.16 -13.04
N ASP A 138 12.84 -4.77 -12.52
CA ASP A 138 12.00 -5.77 -13.21
C ASP A 138 10.59 -5.21 -13.52
N GLN A 139 10.56 -4.11 -14.29
CA GLN A 139 9.31 -3.51 -14.77
C GLN A 139 8.80 -4.26 -16.01
N ARG A 140 7.95 -5.28 -15.80
CA ARG A 140 7.25 -5.95 -16.92
C ARG A 140 5.96 -5.23 -17.24
N GLY A 141 6.00 -4.34 -18.24
CA GLY A 141 4.82 -3.57 -18.65
C GLY A 141 3.74 -4.36 -19.39
N HIS A 142 4.06 -5.54 -19.93
CA HIS A 142 3.22 -6.22 -20.94
C HIS A 142 2.25 -7.30 -20.41
N ASP A 143 2.37 -7.75 -19.15
CA ASP A 143 1.61 -8.91 -18.64
C ASP A 143 0.22 -8.57 -18.02
N TYR A 144 -0.25 -7.32 -18.11
CA TYR A 144 -1.37 -6.83 -17.29
C TYR A 144 -2.61 -6.36 -18.07
N SER A 145 -2.71 -6.63 -19.39
CA SER A 145 -3.85 -6.17 -20.21
C SER A 145 -5.20 -6.72 -19.73
N GLU A 146 -5.24 -7.97 -19.25
CA GLU A 146 -6.45 -8.59 -18.68
C GLU A 146 -6.84 -8.00 -17.31
N MET A 147 -5.88 -7.49 -16.53
CA MET A 147 -6.14 -6.86 -15.21
C MET A 147 -6.77 -5.46 -15.32
N SER A 148 -6.92 -4.94 -16.54
CA SER A 148 -7.67 -3.71 -16.79
C SER A 148 -9.19 -3.89 -16.68
N ILE A 149 -9.70 -5.12 -16.70
CA ILE A 149 -11.15 -5.35 -16.84
C ILE A 149 -11.83 -5.66 -15.50
N SER A 150 -11.10 -6.22 -14.52
CA SER A 150 -11.68 -6.69 -13.26
C SER A 150 -10.91 -6.21 -12.02
N TYR A 151 -11.60 -6.15 -10.87
CA TYR A 151 -10.99 -5.88 -9.57
C TYR A 151 -10.52 -7.18 -8.92
N ARG A 152 -9.27 -7.23 -8.45
CA ARG A 152 -8.74 -8.41 -7.78
C ARG A 152 -9.31 -8.52 -6.36
N PRO A 153 -9.90 -9.67 -5.98
CA PRO A 153 -10.34 -9.88 -4.59
C PRO A 153 -9.20 -9.63 -3.60
N SER A 154 -9.53 -9.02 -2.45
CA SER A 154 -8.58 -8.66 -1.39
C SER A 154 -7.47 -7.68 -1.78
N HIS A 155 -7.55 -7.01 -2.93
CA HIS A 155 -6.63 -5.94 -3.34
C HIS A 155 -7.28 -4.57 -3.28
N ALA A 156 -6.45 -3.52 -3.32
CA ALA A 156 -6.91 -2.14 -3.18
C ALA A 156 -7.53 -1.55 -4.46
N ASP A 157 -7.63 -2.31 -5.55
CA ASP A 157 -7.99 -1.81 -6.89
C ASP A 157 -9.31 -1.00 -6.88
N ALA A 158 -10.39 -1.60 -6.37
CA ALA A 158 -11.70 -0.95 -6.30
C ALA A 158 -11.70 0.25 -5.36
N ALA A 159 -11.00 0.15 -4.22
CA ALA A 159 -10.93 1.25 -3.25
C ALA A 159 -10.19 2.47 -3.83
N TYR A 160 -9.12 2.25 -4.59
CA TYR A 160 -8.40 3.33 -5.28
C TYR A 160 -9.27 3.96 -6.38
N ASP A 161 -9.95 3.15 -7.19
CA ASP A 161 -10.85 3.66 -8.23
C ASP A 161 -11.99 4.48 -7.63
N PHE A 162 -12.68 3.98 -6.61
CA PHE A 162 -13.79 4.70 -5.99
C PHE A 162 -13.33 5.96 -5.23
N LYS A 163 -12.15 5.93 -4.60
CA LYS A 163 -11.66 7.07 -3.83
C LYS A 163 -11.01 8.15 -4.69
N TYR A 164 -10.18 7.76 -5.65
CA TYR A 164 -9.32 8.67 -6.40
C TYR A 164 -9.69 8.79 -7.88
N GLY A 165 -10.56 7.93 -8.40
CA GLY A 165 -10.90 7.89 -9.83
C GLY A 165 -9.77 7.41 -10.73
N VAL A 166 -8.66 6.94 -10.16
CA VAL A 166 -7.47 6.49 -10.88
C VAL A 166 -6.85 5.28 -10.19
N ARG A 167 -6.50 4.26 -10.97
CA ARG A 167 -5.74 3.08 -10.52
C ARG A 167 -4.53 2.81 -11.39
N SER A 168 -3.50 2.25 -10.77
CA SER A 168 -2.33 1.73 -11.44
C SER A 168 -2.58 0.30 -11.93
N VAL A 169 -3.19 0.14 -13.10
CA VAL A 169 -3.58 -1.17 -13.68
C VAL A 169 -2.40 -2.14 -13.83
N GLN A 170 -1.20 -1.62 -14.06
CA GLN A 170 0.00 -2.45 -14.27
C GLN A 170 0.40 -3.25 -13.02
N GLY A 171 -0.13 -2.94 -11.82
CA GLY A 171 0.26 -3.61 -10.58
C GLY A 171 -0.58 -3.21 -9.38
N GLY A 172 0.01 -3.22 -8.18
CA GLY A 172 -0.63 -2.70 -6.96
C GLY A 172 -0.44 -1.18 -6.77
N GLY A 173 0.28 -0.51 -7.67
CA GLY A 173 0.64 0.89 -7.54
C GLY A 173 1.26 1.20 -6.17
N ARG A 174 0.65 2.15 -5.45
CA ARG A 174 1.06 2.57 -4.11
C ARG A 174 0.69 1.58 -3.00
N SER A 175 -0.32 0.72 -3.18
CA SER A 175 -0.68 -0.31 -2.19
C SER A 175 0.18 -1.57 -2.30
N SER A 176 1.18 -1.57 -3.17
CA SER A 176 2.08 -2.70 -3.35
C SER A 176 2.99 -2.88 -2.14
N ALA A 177 3.32 -4.14 -1.82
CA ALA A 177 4.33 -4.48 -0.82
C ALA A 177 5.71 -3.86 -1.13
N ARG A 178 5.96 -3.38 -2.36
CA ARG A 178 7.16 -2.63 -2.72
C ARG A 178 7.35 -1.38 -1.84
N GLU A 179 6.27 -0.75 -1.38
CA GLU A 179 6.33 0.41 -0.47
C GLU A 179 7.13 0.14 0.80
N THR A 180 7.11 -1.11 1.29
CA THR A 180 7.83 -1.52 2.51
C THR A 180 9.33 -1.30 2.43
N ILE A 181 9.92 -1.16 1.25
CA ILE A 181 11.34 -0.80 1.08
C ILE A 181 11.66 0.51 1.79
N GLY A 182 10.83 1.54 1.61
CA GLY A 182 11.04 2.83 2.27
C GLY A 182 10.98 2.72 3.80
N ARG A 183 10.13 1.81 4.30
CA ARG A 183 10.01 1.53 5.74
C ARG A 183 11.21 0.76 6.28
N VAL A 184 11.68 -0.26 5.56
CA VAL A 184 12.83 -1.07 5.96
C VAL A 184 14.11 -0.24 5.94
N ALA A 185 14.34 0.56 4.90
CA ALA A 185 15.47 1.46 4.84
C ALA A 185 15.48 2.45 6.01
N ALA A 186 14.35 3.10 6.28
CA ALA A 186 14.24 4.00 7.43
C ALA A 186 14.35 3.28 8.79
N GLY A 187 13.82 2.07 8.87
CA GLY A 187 13.93 1.20 10.05
C GLY A 187 15.37 0.81 10.35
N ALA A 188 16.18 0.54 9.33
CA ALA A 188 17.61 0.25 9.50
C ALA A 188 18.37 1.46 10.08
N VAL A 189 18.08 2.67 9.59
CA VAL A 189 18.63 3.91 10.18
C VAL A 189 18.19 4.07 11.64
N ALA A 190 16.91 3.86 11.93
CA ALA A 190 16.38 3.94 13.30
C ALA A 190 17.02 2.90 14.22
N LYS A 191 17.16 1.64 13.77
CA LYS A 191 17.85 0.57 14.51
C LYS A 191 19.30 0.95 14.81
N LYS A 192 20.02 1.52 13.85
CA LYS A 192 21.40 1.96 14.04
C LYS A 192 21.51 3.05 15.10
N ILE A 193 20.61 4.04 15.07
CA ILE A 193 20.53 5.08 16.10
C ILE A 193 20.28 4.44 17.47
N LEU A 194 19.25 3.62 17.60
CA LEU A 194 18.90 2.95 18.87
C LEU A 194 20.07 2.12 19.43
N LYS A 195 20.76 1.38 18.56
CA LYS A 195 21.94 0.60 18.96
C LYS A 195 23.07 1.48 19.49
N LEU A 196 23.36 2.59 18.81
CA LEU A 196 24.46 3.49 19.20
C LEU A 196 24.16 4.28 20.47
N PHE A 197 22.92 4.73 20.67
CA PHE A 197 22.57 5.62 21.79
C PHE A 197 22.13 4.88 23.05
N SER A 198 21.44 3.74 22.92
CA SER A 198 20.89 3.01 24.07
C SER A 198 21.26 1.53 24.10
N GLY A 199 22.06 1.05 23.14
CA GLY A 199 22.40 -0.38 23.04
C GLY A 199 21.22 -1.26 22.63
N THR A 200 20.07 -0.67 22.27
CA THR A 200 18.81 -1.39 22.03
C THR A 200 18.88 -2.17 20.72
N GLU A 201 18.43 -3.43 20.79
CA GLU A 201 18.29 -4.32 19.64
C GLU A 201 16.81 -4.62 19.39
N ILE A 202 16.47 -4.79 18.11
CA ILE A 202 15.10 -5.13 17.69
C ILE A 202 15.19 -6.37 16.81
N LEU A 203 14.52 -7.43 17.26
CA LEU A 203 14.45 -8.73 16.61
C LEU A 203 13.01 -9.04 16.20
N ALA A 204 12.85 -9.86 15.16
CA ALA A 204 11.56 -10.33 14.71
C ALA A 204 11.71 -11.73 14.13
N TYR A 205 10.81 -12.64 14.50
CA TYR A 205 10.77 -14.02 14.04
C TYR A 205 9.32 -14.45 13.76
N VAL A 206 9.16 -15.56 13.05
CA VAL A 206 7.84 -16.09 12.70
C VAL A 206 7.41 -17.11 13.77
N SER A 207 6.35 -16.80 14.51
CA SER A 207 5.78 -17.71 15.51
C SER A 207 4.76 -18.70 14.93
N GLN A 208 4.20 -18.43 13.75
CA GLN A 208 3.20 -19.30 13.12
C GLN A 208 3.12 -19.10 11.60
N VAL A 209 2.97 -20.20 10.86
CA VAL A 209 2.59 -20.20 9.44
C VAL A 209 1.42 -21.15 9.25
N HIS A 210 0.25 -20.60 8.90
CA HIS A 210 -0.99 -21.36 8.75
C HIS A 210 -1.31 -22.20 10.00
N LYS A 211 -1.19 -23.53 9.93
CA LYS A 211 -1.45 -24.46 11.05
C LYS A 211 -0.19 -24.88 11.80
N VAL A 212 1.00 -24.48 11.31
CA VAL A 212 2.29 -24.81 11.93
C VAL A 212 2.61 -23.71 12.93
N ILE A 213 2.67 -24.07 14.21
CA ILE A 213 2.83 -23.15 15.35
C ILE A 213 4.17 -23.46 16.03
N LEU A 214 4.90 -22.40 16.42
CA LEU A 214 6.11 -22.51 17.23
C LEU A 214 5.74 -22.93 18.66
N PRO A 215 6.42 -23.92 19.26
CA PRO A 215 6.15 -24.31 20.65
C PRO A 215 6.37 -23.14 21.63
N GLU A 216 5.49 -23.01 22.63
CA GLU A 216 5.42 -21.85 23.55
C GLU A 216 6.71 -21.62 24.37
N ASP A 217 7.55 -22.65 24.54
CA ASP A 217 8.80 -22.59 25.34
C ASP A 217 10.08 -22.73 24.52
N LEU A 218 9.99 -22.69 23.18
CA LEU A 218 11.16 -22.89 22.32
C LEU A 218 12.09 -21.66 22.28
N VAL A 219 11.55 -20.47 22.51
CA VAL A 219 12.28 -19.21 22.38
C VAL A 219 12.35 -18.54 23.74
N ASP A 220 13.57 -18.36 24.24
CA ASP A 220 13.83 -17.52 25.40
C ASP A 220 13.97 -16.06 24.95
N HIS A 221 13.02 -15.21 25.32
CA HIS A 221 12.99 -13.80 24.91
C HIS A 221 14.05 -12.94 25.60
N GLU A 222 14.68 -13.43 26.67
CA GLU A 222 15.74 -12.69 27.38
C GLU A 222 17.13 -12.94 26.76
N SER A 223 17.32 -14.09 26.11
CA SER A 223 18.61 -14.48 25.52
C SER A 223 18.62 -14.51 23.99
N LEU A 224 17.46 -14.40 23.33
CA LEU A 224 17.35 -14.46 21.88
C LEU A 224 18.29 -13.44 21.20
N SER A 225 19.13 -13.95 20.31
CA SER A 225 20.06 -13.16 19.51
C SER A 225 19.70 -13.14 18.03
N LEU A 226 20.26 -12.19 17.27
CA LEU A 226 20.01 -12.12 15.83
C LEU A 226 20.51 -13.35 15.07
N ASP A 227 21.58 -13.99 15.56
CA ASP A 227 22.19 -15.17 14.92
C ASP A 227 21.28 -16.40 14.99
N GLU A 228 20.43 -16.48 16.02
CA GLU A 228 19.44 -17.54 16.19
C GLU A 228 18.21 -17.32 15.30
N VAL A 229 17.97 -16.07 14.90
CA VAL A 229 16.90 -15.69 13.98
C VAL A 229 17.38 -15.89 12.54
N THR A 230 17.49 -17.17 12.15
CA THR A 230 17.83 -17.54 10.78
C THR A 230 16.79 -16.92 9.82
N PRO A 231 17.19 -16.23 8.74
CA PRO A 231 16.24 -15.95 7.65
C PRO A 231 15.64 -17.28 7.18
N PRO A 232 14.38 -17.33 6.73
CA PRO A 232 13.76 -18.57 6.27
C PRO A 232 14.47 -19.08 5.00
N THR A 233 15.63 -19.69 5.18
CA THR A 233 16.24 -20.59 4.22
C THR A 233 15.35 -21.82 4.20
N GLN A 234 15.06 -22.33 3.00
CA GLN A 234 14.25 -23.52 2.86
C GLN A 234 14.80 -24.60 3.80
N PRO A 235 13.96 -25.28 4.61
CA PRO A 235 14.36 -26.55 5.16
C PRO A 235 14.78 -27.44 3.98
N PRO A 236 15.87 -28.22 4.09
CA PRO A 236 16.03 -29.36 3.20
C PRO A 236 14.84 -30.28 3.48
N PHE A 237 13.80 -30.21 2.65
CA PHE A 237 12.78 -31.24 2.66
C PHE A 237 13.31 -32.45 1.88
N PRO A 238 13.09 -33.68 2.39
CA PRO A 238 13.45 -34.93 1.71
C PRO A 238 12.70 -35.14 0.40
#